data_AF-A0A1G3UHB9-F1
#
_entry.id   AF-A0A1G3UHB9-F1
#
_cell.length_a   1.000
_cell.length_b   1.000
_cell.length_c   1.000
_cell.angle_alpha   90.00
_cell.angle_beta   90.00
_cell.angle_gamma   90.00
#
_symmetry.space_group_name_H-M   'P 1'
#
loop_
_entity.id
_entity.type
_entity.pdbx_description
1 polymer ?
#
loop_
_entity_poly.entity_id
_entity_poly.type
_entity_poly.pdbx_seq_one_letter_code
_entity_poly.pdbx_strand_id
1 'polypeptide(L)'
;EGHLKAMDKIGSTLENLEAAIGGETYEFEDMYPPMYEQAVAEGHKAKKMFGWAIEAEKVHADLYKKALQAVKDGKDIDEVGIYLCPLCGYIEIGFPENNCPICGVKPSGFVQI
;
A
#
# COMPACT_ATOMS: atom_id res chain seq x y z
N GLU A 1 3.00 -6.73 17.81
CA GLU A 1 3.10 -5.46 18.59
C GLU A 1 4.28 -5.35 19.56
N GLY A 2 5.02 -6.43 19.88
CA GLY A 2 6.05 -6.38 20.92
C GLY A 2 7.14 -5.33 20.73
N HIS A 3 7.73 -5.20 19.53
CA HIS A 3 8.82 -4.25 19.29
C HIS A 3 8.34 -2.78 19.23
N LEU A 4 7.24 -2.49 18.52
CA LEU A 4 6.70 -1.12 18.44
C LEU A 4 6.27 -0.59 19.81
N LYS A 5 5.64 -1.44 20.63
CA LYS A 5 5.25 -1.08 21.99
C LYS A 5 6.48 -0.87 22.89
N ALA A 6 7.52 -1.68 22.76
CA ALA A 6 8.75 -1.52 23.54
C ALA A 6 9.57 -0.28 23.14
N MET A 7 9.37 0.24 21.93
CA MET A 7 10.06 1.42 21.39
C MET A 7 9.21 2.70 21.48
N ASP A 8 8.05 2.67 22.14
CA ASP A 8 7.08 3.77 22.20
C ASP A 8 6.71 4.33 20.82
N LYS A 9 6.60 3.44 19.83
CA LYS A 9 6.27 3.77 18.42
C LYS A 9 4.79 3.61 18.09
N ILE A 10 3.95 3.24 19.07
CA ILE A 10 2.50 3.21 18.92
C ILE A 10 1.95 4.56 19.40
N GLY A 11 1.62 5.44 18.46
CA GLY A 11 1.06 6.77 18.74
C GLY A 11 -0.45 6.83 18.55
N SER A 12 -0.96 8.06 18.45
CA SER A 12 -2.31 8.35 17.99
C SER A 12 -2.53 7.89 16.54
N THR A 13 -3.79 7.74 16.10
CA THR A 13 -4.11 7.42 14.70
C THR A 13 -3.45 8.40 13.73
N LEU A 14 -3.42 9.69 14.06
CA LEU A 14 -2.78 10.72 13.25
C LEU A 14 -1.26 10.46 13.09
N GLU A 15 -0.55 10.23 14.21
CA GLU A 15 0.89 9.96 14.18
C GLU A 15 1.21 8.65 13.46
N ASN A 16 0.39 7.62 13.65
CA ASN A 16 0.56 6.33 13.00
C ASN A 16 0.35 6.43 11.48
N LEU A 17 -0.63 7.22 11.02
CA LEU A 17 -0.87 7.47 9.60
C LEU A 17 0.28 8.26 8.97
N GLU A 18 0.82 9.27 9.66
CA GLU A 18 1.98 10.03 9.18
C GLU A 18 3.23 9.13 9.07
N ALA A 19 3.45 8.25 10.05
CA ALA A 19 4.51 7.26 10.01
C ALA A 19 4.32 6.25 8.87
N ALA A 20 3.09 5.76 8.65
CA ALA A 20 2.77 4.84 7.56
C ALA A 20 3.04 5.48 6.19
N ILE A 21 2.56 6.72 5.95
CA ILE A 21 2.85 7.45 4.70
C ILE A 21 4.36 7.57 4.46
N GLY A 22 5.13 7.89 5.50
CA GLY A 22 6.59 7.96 5.41
C GLY A 22 7.23 6.62 5.06
N GLY A 23 6.74 5.53 5.66
CA GLY A 23 7.15 4.16 5.34
C GLY A 23 6.87 3.83 3.89
N GLU A 24 5.61 3.88 3.46
CA GLU A 24 5.20 3.55 2.09
C GLU A 24 5.96 4.39 1.04
N THR A 25 6.17 5.68 1.31
CA THR A 25 6.92 6.59 0.42
C THR A 25 8.38 6.15 0.28
N TYR A 26 9.04 5.85 1.40
CA TYR A 26 10.39 5.29 1.37
C TYR A 26 10.43 3.96 0.59
N GLU A 27 9.40 3.13 0.71
CA GLU A 27 9.36 1.85 0.01
C GLU A 27 9.33 2.02 -1.52
N PHE A 28 8.44 2.87 -2.06
CA PHE A 28 8.34 3.04 -3.52
C PHE A 28 9.34 4.04 -4.14
N GLU A 29 9.92 4.95 -3.36
CA GLU A 29 10.92 5.92 -3.87
C GLU A 29 12.36 5.42 -3.72
N ASP A 30 12.70 4.78 -2.59
CA ASP A 30 14.09 4.51 -2.23
C ASP A 30 14.41 3.02 -2.07
N MET A 31 13.49 2.22 -1.50
CA MET A 31 13.79 0.84 -1.14
C MET A 31 13.63 -0.13 -2.32
N TYR A 32 12.44 -0.19 -2.91
CA TYR A 32 12.15 -1.15 -3.98
C TYR A 32 12.77 -0.81 -5.33
N PRO A 33 12.91 0.46 -5.77
CA PRO A 33 13.51 0.77 -7.06
C PRO A 33 14.90 0.16 -7.30
N PRO A 34 15.91 0.30 -6.40
CA PRO A 34 17.21 -0.33 -6.62
C PRO A 34 17.13 -1.87 -6.57
N MET A 35 16.24 -2.45 -5.75
CA MET A 35 16.03 -3.90 -5.72
C MET A 35 15.43 -4.41 -7.04
N TYR A 36 14.48 -3.66 -7.61
CA TYR A 36 13.90 -3.94 -8.91
C TYR A 36 14.96 -3.86 -10.01
N GLU A 37 15.73 -2.79 -10.07
CA GLU A 37 16.80 -2.59 -11.06
C GLU A 37 17.83 -3.72 -11.00
N GLN A 38 18.28 -4.09 -9.80
CA GLN A 38 19.20 -5.22 -9.63
C GLN A 38 18.56 -6.53 -10.12
N ALA A 39 17.31 -6.82 -9.75
CA ALA A 39 16.62 -8.03 -10.20
C ALA A 39 16.41 -8.05 -11.72
N VAL A 40 16.23 -6.89 -12.36
CA VAL A 40 16.19 -6.77 -13.82
C VAL A 40 17.56 -7.09 -14.42
N ALA A 41 18.64 -6.50 -13.91
CA ALA A 41 20.00 -6.70 -14.39
C ALA A 41 20.45 -8.16 -14.29
N GLU A 42 20.10 -8.84 -13.20
CA GLU A 42 20.40 -10.25 -12.97
C GLU A 42 19.47 -11.21 -13.73
N GLY A 43 18.43 -10.69 -14.40
CA GLY A 43 17.38 -11.51 -15.00
C GLY A 43 16.56 -12.29 -13.97
N HIS A 44 16.64 -11.91 -12.70
CA HIS A 44 16.04 -12.63 -11.59
C HIS A 44 14.51 -12.55 -11.60
N LYS A 45 13.83 -13.60 -11.12
CA LYS A 45 12.36 -13.69 -11.12
C LYS A 45 11.70 -12.66 -10.19
N ALA A 46 12.43 -12.18 -9.18
CA ALA A 46 11.93 -11.21 -8.21
C ALA A 46 11.56 -9.85 -8.82
N LYS A 47 12.11 -9.49 -10.01
CA LYS A 47 11.76 -8.23 -10.70
C LYS A 47 10.26 -8.03 -10.85
N LYS A 48 9.50 -9.12 -11.01
CA LYS A 48 8.04 -9.07 -11.10
C LYS A 48 7.41 -8.61 -9.78
N MET A 49 7.84 -9.17 -8.65
CA MET A 49 7.31 -8.81 -7.34
C MET A 49 7.72 -7.41 -6.92
N PHE A 50 8.98 -7.01 -7.15
CA PHE A 50 9.42 -5.65 -6.84
C PHE A 50 8.70 -4.60 -7.69
N GLY A 51 8.50 -4.88 -8.98
CA GLY A 51 7.73 -3.98 -9.85
C GLY A 51 6.26 -3.83 -9.40
N TRP A 52 5.67 -4.89 -8.85
CA TRP A 52 4.33 -4.82 -8.28
C TRP A 52 4.29 -4.05 -6.95
N ALA A 53 5.26 -4.28 -6.06
CA ALA A 53 5.35 -3.59 -4.78
C ALA A 53 5.49 -2.08 -4.96
N ILE A 54 6.35 -1.61 -5.88
CA ILE A 54 6.51 -0.18 -6.20
C ILE A 54 5.16 0.47 -6.55
N GLU A 55 4.32 -0.19 -7.35
CA GLU A 55 3.02 0.37 -7.73
C GLU A 55 1.96 0.20 -6.62
N ALA A 56 2.05 -0.84 -5.80
CA ALA A 56 1.15 -1.05 -4.67
C ALA A 56 1.40 -0.01 -3.56
N GLU A 57 2.66 0.23 -3.18
CA GLU A 57 2.97 1.12 -2.06
C GLU A 57 2.66 2.59 -2.40
N LYS A 58 2.72 2.97 -3.69
CA LYS A 58 2.20 4.28 -4.16
C LYS A 58 0.71 4.43 -3.83
N VAL A 59 -0.07 3.39 -4.08
CA VAL A 59 -1.51 3.37 -3.79
C VAL A 59 -1.73 3.42 -2.28
N HIS A 60 -0.97 2.65 -1.50
CA HIS A 60 -1.09 2.64 -0.04
C HIS A 60 -0.78 4.00 0.56
N ALA A 61 0.31 4.64 0.13
CA ALA A 61 0.66 6.00 0.54
C ALA A 61 -0.48 7.00 0.25
N ASP A 62 -1.10 6.92 -0.92
CA ASP A 62 -2.21 7.80 -1.28
C ASP A 62 -3.49 7.53 -0.49
N LEU A 63 -3.77 6.27 -0.17
CA LEU A 63 -4.89 5.89 0.70
C LEU A 63 -4.66 6.36 2.14
N TYR A 64 -3.44 6.24 2.67
CA TYR A 64 -3.11 6.77 4.00
C TYR A 64 -3.17 8.30 4.04
N LYS A 65 -2.78 9.01 2.97
CA LYS A 65 -2.97 10.47 2.88
C LYS A 65 -4.46 10.85 2.94
N LYS A 66 -5.34 10.10 2.27
CA LYS A 66 -6.79 10.32 2.34
C LYS A 66 -7.32 10.07 3.76
N ALA A 67 -6.90 8.99 4.41
CA ALA A 67 -7.26 8.69 5.79
C ALA A 67 -6.75 9.76 6.77
N LEU A 68 -5.52 10.24 6.58
CA LEU A 68 -4.93 11.31 7.39
C LEU A 68 -5.76 12.60 7.28
N GLN A 69 -6.20 12.94 6.08
CA GLN A 69 -7.06 14.11 5.89
C GLN A 69 -8.42 13.94 6.58
N ALA A 70 -9.03 12.75 6.51
CA ALA A 70 -10.27 12.47 7.22
C ALA A 70 -10.10 12.68 8.74
N VAL A 71 -9.04 12.10 9.33
CA VAL A 71 -8.74 12.25 10.76
C VAL A 71 -8.49 13.72 11.14
N LYS A 72 -7.79 14.49 10.30
CA LYS A 72 -7.56 15.94 10.52
C LYS A 72 -8.86 16.74 10.50
N ASP A 73 -9.83 16.33 9.70
CA ASP A 73 -11.17 16.92 9.64
C ASP A 73 -12.09 16.44 10.79
N GLY A 74 -11.62 15.57 11.68
CA GLY A 74 -12.40 15.01 12.79
C GLY A 74 -13.46 13.99 12.36
N LYS A 75 -13.27 13.36 11.19
CA LYS A 75 -14.14 12.31 10.63
C LYS A 75 -13.34 11.03 10.36
N ASP A 76 -14.06 9.94 10.12
CA ASP A 76 -13.48 8.73 9.55
C ASP A 76 -13.58 8.75 8.02
N ILE A 77 -12.91 7.82 7.35
CA ILE A 77 -13.20 7.53 5.93
C ILE A 77 -14.61 6.95 5.80
N ASP A 78 -15.24 7.15 4.65
CA ASP A 78 -16.58 6.60 4.41
C ASP A 78 -16.60 5.08 4.56
N GLU A 79 -17.73 4.51 5.02
CA GLU A 79 -17.94 3.06 5.07
C GLU A 79 -18.15 2.50 3.66
N VAL A 80 -17.05 2.37 2.92
CA VAL A 80 -16.97 1.76 1.59
C VAL A 80 -16.05 0.56 1.67
N GLY A 81 -16.49 -0.57 1.11
CA GLY A 81 -15.72 -1.83 1.18
C GLY A 81 -14.31 -1.65 0.61
N ILE A 82 -13.30 -2.19 1.27
CA ILE A 82 -11.92 -2.17 0.81
C ILE A 82 -11.63 -3.48 0.09
N TYR A 83 -11.10 -3.41 -1.13
CA TYR A 83 -10.85 -4.57 -1.96
C TYR A 83 -9.36 -4.73 -2.25
N LEU A 84 -8.80 -5.86 -1.83
CA LEU A 84 -7.41 -6.23 -2.03
C LEU A 84 -7.27 -7.16 -3.25
N CYS A 85 -6.33 -6.85 -4.14
CA CYS A 85 -5.86 -7.79 -5.14
C CYS A 85 -4.87 -8.78 -4.50
N PRO A 86 -5.23 -10.07 -4.33
CA PRO A 86 -4.40 -11.03 -3.60
C PRO A 86 -3.12 -11.42 -4.35
N LEU A 87 -2.99 -11.02 -5.61
CA LEU A 87 -1.83 -11.36 -6.44
C LEU A 87 -0.69 -10.34 -6.33
N CYS A 88 -1.02 -9.05 -6.24
CA CYS A 88 -0.03 -7.97 -6.34
C CYS A 88 -0.11 -6.89 -5.26
N GLY A 89 -1.12 -6.95 -4.37
CA GLY A 89 -1.24 -5.99 -3.26
C GLY A 89 -1.98 -4.69 -3.57
N TYR A 90 -2.49 -4.49 -4.80
CA TYR A 90 -3.32 -3.32 -5.13
C TYR A 90 -4.56 -3.25 -4.23
N ILE A 91 -4.87 -2.07 -3.70
CA ILE A 91 -6.06 -1.80 -2.88
C ILE A 91 -6.96 -0.81 -3.61
N GLU A 92 -8.25 -1.13 -3.71
CA GLU A 92 -9.30 -0.25 -4.22
C GLU A 92 -10.31 0.07 -3.11
N ILE A 93 -10.78 1.31 -3.08
CA ILE A 93 -11.92 1.70 -2.23
C ILE A 93 -13.20 1.55 -3.05
N GLY A 94 -14.13 0.73 -2.58
CA GLY A 94 -15.32 0.34 -3.33
C GLY A 94 -15.06 -0.84 -4.26
N PHE A 95 -16.14 -1.43 -4.76
CA PHE A 95 -16.04 -2.61 -5.62
C PHE A 95 -15.30 -2.28 -6.93
N PRO A 96 -14.25 -3.04 -7.30
CA PRO A 96 -13.47 -2.75 -8.50
C PRO A 96 -14.29 -2.99 -9.78
N GLU A 97 -14.48 -1.95 -10.58
CA GLU A 97 -15.20 -2.06 -11.86
C GLU A 97 -14.31 -2.55 -13.01
N ASN A 98 -12.99 -2.38 -12.86
CA ASN A 98 -11.98 -2.68 -13.87
C ASN A 98 -10.98 -3.74 -13.39
N ASN A 99 -10.25 -4.33 -14.33
CA ASN A 99 -9.14 -5.21 -13.98
C ASN A 99 -8.09 -4.45 -13.15
N CYS A 100 -7.41 -5.16 -12.25
CA CYS A 100 -6.33 -4.64 -11.45
C CYS A 100 -5.30 -3.92 -12.34
N PRO A 101 -5.00 -2.64 -12.09
CA PRO A 101 -4.12 -1.85 -12.96
C PRO A 101 -2.66 -2.32 -12.91
N ILE A 102 -2.25 -3.03 -11.86
CA ILE A 102 -0.88 -3.52 -11.68
C ILE A 102 -0.65 -4.88 -12.38
N CYS A 103 -1.55 -5.85 -12.16
CA CYS A 103 -1.33 -7.23 -12.61
C CYS A 103 -2.39 -7.79 -13.57
N GLY A 104 -3.47 -7.04 -13.83
CA GLY A 104 -4.52 -7.42 -14.79
C GLY A 104 -5.53 -8.45 -14.27
N VAL A 105 -5.52 -8.80 -12.97
CA VAL A 105 -6.55 -9.65 -12.36
C VAL A 105 -7.94 -9.04 -12.56
N LYS A 106 -8.93 -9.87 -12.91
CA LYS A 106 -10.32 -9.43 -13.10
C LYS A 106 -10.96 -8.97 -11.78
N PRO A 107 -11.98 -8.08 -11.82
CA PRO A 107 -12.75 -7.66 -10.63
C PRO A 107 -13.14 -8.80 -9.68
N SER A 108 -13.61 -9.91 -10.23
CA SER A 108 -14.04 -11.09 -9.46
C SER A 108 -12.92 -11.79 -8.70
N GLY A 109 -11.66 -11.42 -8.93
CA GLY A 109 -10.49 -11.98 -8.26
C GLY A 109 -10.03 -11.16 -7.04
N PHE A 110 -10.68 -10.02 -6.76
CA PHE A 110 -10.41 -9.23 -5.56
C PHE A 110 -11.08 -9.83 -4.33
N VAL A 111 -10.48 -9.58 -3.16
CA VAL A 111 -11.00 -10.00 -1.85
C VAL A 111 -11.37 -8.76 -1.06
N GLN A 112 -12.59 -8.71 -0.55
CA GLN A 112 -12.98 -7.66 0.40
C GLN A 112 -12.33 -7.93 1.75
N ILE A 113 -11.70 -6.90 2.31
CA ILE A 113 -11.06 -6.93 3.64
C ILE A 113 -11.74 -5.99 4.62
#